data_AF-A0A9D7YB90-F1
#
_entry.id   AF-A0A9D7YB90-F1
#
_cell.length_a   1.000
_cell.length_b   1.000
_cell.length_c   1.000
_cell.angle_alpha   90.00
_cell.angle_beta   90.00
_cell.angle_gamma   90.00
#
_symmetry.space_group_name_H-M   'P 1'
#
loop_
_entity.id
_entity.type
_entity.pdbx_description
1 polymer ?
#
loop_
_entity_poly.entity_id
_entity_poly.type
_entity_poly.pdbx_seq_one_letter_code
_entity_poly.pdbx_strand_id
1 'polypeptide(L)'
;MTFPAFLILVVVFVGLFITLFRQLYFATKEKFKYKLRNYKIALLTVVLALTIFRPFGLVDFDKLKGADILIATREGGGNCTSILKLKENHEFRQRDVCFGVTEVKGTFRISNDTIYFEQSNFNRRKVKYYDFAVIRPTKYGIEDNKFDLVLYYKNDTLGHELYITKNKISKQK
;
A
#
# COMPACT_ATOMS: atom_id res chain seq x y z
N MET A 1 13.98 2.52 -13.31
CA MET A 1 15.36 2.61 -12.79
C MET A 1 15.48 2.07 -11.36
N THR A 2 14.95 0.86 -11.09
CA THR A 2 14.94 0.25 -9.73
C THR A 2 15.91 -0.93 -9.60
N PHE A 3 16.36 -1.49 -10.72
CA PHE A 3 17.28 -2.62 -10.79
C PHE A 3 18.66 -2.38 -10.10
N PRO A 4 19.35 -1.23 -10.32
CA PRO A 4 20.65 -1.02 -9.66
C PRO A 4 20.51 -0.86 -8.14
N ALA A 5 19.44 -0.22 -7.66
CA ALA A 5 19.18 -0.08 -6.23
C ALA A 5 18.91 -1.45 -5.56
N PHE A 6 18.19 -2.34 -6.24
CA PHE A 6 17.96 -3.69 -5.76
C PHE A 6 19.26 -4.48 -5.60
N LEU A 7 20.16 -4.44 -6.59
CA LEU A 7 21.45 -5.12 -6.51
C LEU A 7 22.32 -4.61 -5.37
N ILE A 8 22.37 -3.29 -5.16
CA ILE A 8 23.12 -2.70 -4.04
C ILE A 8 22.56 -3.19 -2.70
N LEU A 9 21.23 -3.22 -2.55
CA LEU A 9 20.57 -3.73 -1.36
C LEU A 9 20.93 -5.20 -1.08
N VAL A 10 20.94 -6.04 -2.11
CA VAL A 10 21.33 -7.45 -1.98
C VAL A 10 22.78 -7.58 -1.50
N VAL A 11 23.71 -6.83 -2.10
CA VAL A 11 25.14 -6.86 -1.71
C VAL A 11 25.32 -6.41 -0.26
N VAL A 12 24.66 -5.32 0.15
CA VAL A 12 24.70 -4.83 1.54
C VAL A 12 24.14 -5.88 2.50
N PHE A 13 23.01 -6.49 2.17
CA PHE A 13 22.36 -7.49 3.03
C PHE A 13 23.21 -8.75 3.20
N VAL A 14 23.81 -9.26 2.11
CA VAL A 14 24.76 -10.38 2.15
C VAL A 14 25.99 -10.02 2.99
N GLY A 15 26.52 -8.80 2.82
CA GLY A 15 27.62 -8.29 3.64
C GLY A 15 27.30 -8.29 5.13
N LEU A 16 26.11 -7.82 5.51
CA LEU A 16 25.64 -7.83 6.90
C LEU A 16 25.57 -9.26 7.47
N PHE A 17 25.05 -10.21 6.70
CA PHE A 17 25.02 -11.63 7.11
C PHE A 17 26.43 -12.20 7.34
N ILE A 18 27.36 -11.95 6.42
CA ILE A 18 28.76 -12.40 6.58
C ILE A 18 29.38 -11.78 7.83
N THR A 19 29.14 -10.49 8.08
CA THR A 19 29.66 -9.83 9.29
C THR A 19 29.06 -10.40 10.57
N LEU A 20 27.76 -10.75 10.57
CA LEU A 20 27.09 -11.40 11.68
C LEU A 20 27.72 -12.76 11.98
N PHE A 21 27.88 -13.64 10.98
CA PHE A 21 28.50 -14.95 11.16
C PHE A 21 29.94 -14.84 11.65
N ARG A 22 30.73 -13.91 11.11
CA ARG A 22 32.09 -13.66 11.58
C ARG A 22 32.11 -13.21 13.04
N GLN A 23 31.24 -12.27 13.43
CA GLN A 23 31.16 -11.81 14.82
C GLN A 23 30.69 -12.93 15.76
N LEU A 24 29.75 -13.77 15.31
CA LEU A 24 29.28 -14.93 16.06
C LEU A 24 30.41 -15.94 16.29
N TYR A 25 31.20 -16.26 15.25
CA TYR A 25 32.36 -17.15 15.35
C TYR A 25 33.37 -16.66 16.41
N PHE A 26 33.73 -15.38 16.36
CA PHE A 26 34.61 -14.79 17.37
C PHE A 26 33.95 -14.73 18.76
N ALA A 27 32.64 -14.52 18.86
CA ALA A 27 31.91 -14.52 20.13
C ALA A 27 31.92 -15.91 20.79
N THR A 28 31.71 -16.97 20.02
CA THR A 28 31.80 -18.35 20.50
C THR A 28 33.21 -18.70 20.94
N LYS A 29 34.23 -18.34 20.16
CA LYS A 29 35.65 -18.59 20.52
C LYS A 29 36.05 -17.91 21.83
N GLU A 30 35.54 -16.70 22.07
CA GLU A 30 35.87 -15.90 23.26
C GLU A 30 34.84 -16.07 24.40
N LYS A 31 33.93 -17.06 24.29
CA LYS A 31 32.89 -17.36 25.30
C LYS A 31 32.07 -16.11 25.70
N PHE A 32 31.75 -15.25 24.74
CA PHE A 32 30.93 -14.04 24.96
C PHE A 32 31.48 -13.07 26.02
N LYS A 33 32.79 -13.06 26.27
CA LYS A 33 33.39 -12.26 27.35
C LYS A 33 33.25 -10.74 27.16
N TYR A 34 33.17 -10.27 25.92
CA TYR A 34 33.07 -8.84 25.61
C TYR A 34 31.63 -8.37 25.40
N LYS A 35 31.07 -7.72 26.43
CA LYS A 35 29.70 -7.19 26.44
C LYS A 35 29.39 -6.30 25.22
N LEU A 36 30.33 -5.42 24.82
CA LEU A 36 30.14 -4.51 23.68
C LEU A 36 29.93 -5.27 22.36
N ARG A 37 30.66 -6.37 22.13
CA ARG A 37 30.49 -7.18 20.92
C ARG A 37 29.18 -7.95 20.96
N ASN A 38 28.77 -8.44 22.13
CA ASN A 38 27.49 -9.13 22.29
C ASN A 38 26.30 -8.19 22.00
N TYR A 39 26.36 -6.93 22.45
CA TYR A 39 25.33 -5.95 22.10
C TYR A 39 25.26 -5.67 20.61
N LYS A 40 26.41 -5.56 19.92
CA LYS A 40 26.45 -5.38 18.46
C LYS A 40 25.86 -6.58 17.73
N ILE A 41 26.20 -7.80 18.15
CA ILE A 41 25.63 -9.03 17.60
C ILE A 41 24.11 -9.04 17.82
N ALA A 42 23.65 -8.82 19.06
CA ALA A 42 22.22 -8.82 19.38
C ALA A 42 21.45 -7.78 18.56
N LEU A 43 21.95 -6.55 18.47
CA LEU A 43 21.33 -5.49 17.68
C LEU A 43 21.28 -5.88 16.19
N LEU A 44 22.40 -6.37 15.64
CA LEU A 44 22.49 -6.79 14.24
C LEU A 44 21.54 -7.97 13.94
N THR A 45 21.44 -8.93 14.85
CA THR A 45 20.50 -10.06 14.74
C THR A 45 19.06 -9.56 14.73
N VAL A 46 18.70 -8.65 15.65
CA VAL A 46 17.33 -8.08 15.71
C VAL A 46 17.00 -7.31 14.43
N VAL A 47 17.91 -6.49 13.92
CA VAL A 47 17.71 -5.74 12.68
C VAL A 47 17.51 -6.68 11.48
N LEU A 48 18.37 -7.69 11.33
CA LEU A 48 18.21 -8.68 10.24
C LEU A 48 16.91 -9.48 10.38
N ALA A 49 16.57 -9.92 11.59
CA ALA A 49 15.33 -10.65 11.84
C ALA A 49 14.10 -9.80 11.51
N LEU A 50 14.04 -8.55 11.99
CA LEU A 50 12.95 -7.63 11.67
C LEU A 50 12.83 -7.38 10.16
N THR A 51 13.95 -7.28 9.46
CA THR A 51 13.97 -7.07 8.00
C THR A 51 13.40 -8.27 7.27
N ILE A 52 13.69 -9.50 7.71
CA ILE A 52 13.20 -10.74 7.08
C ILE A 52 11.74 -11.01 7.41
N PHE A 53 11.38 -10.93 8.70
CA PHE A 53 10.04 -11.31 9.17
C PHE A 53 9.00 -10.20 8.96
N ARG A 54 9.42 -8.94 8.97
CA ARG A 54 8.53 -7.77 8.89
C ARG A 54 9.11 -6.71 7.93
N PRO A 55 9.33 -7.04 6.65
CA PRO A 55 9.92 -6.12 5.68
C PRO A 55 9.06 -4.86 5.45
N PHE A 56 7.75 -4.96 5.64
CA PHE A 56 6.80 -3.86 5.49
C PHE A 56 6.59 -3.05 6.79
N GLY A 57 7.39 -3.32 7.83
CA GLY A 57 7.28 -2.69 9.14
C GLY A 57 6.38 -3.44 10.12
N LEU A 58 6.42 -3.00 11.38
CA LEU A 58 5.65 -3.59 12.48
C LEU A 58 4.24 -3.00 12.59
N VAL A 59 4.06 -1.76 12.15
CA VAL A 59 2.82 -0.99 12.35
C VAL A 59 2.13 -0.75 11.02
N ASP A 60 0.91 -1.25 10.90
CA ASP A 60 0.02 -0.97 9.78
C ASP A 60 -0.83 0.26 10.10
N PHE A 61 -0.31 1.45 9.77
CA PHE A 61 -1.02 2.71 9.97
C PHE A 61 -2.32 2.81 9.15
N ASP A 62 -2.54 1.96 8.14
CA ASP A 62 -3.78 1.93 7.36
C ASP A 62 -4.94 1.34 8.17
N LYS A 63 -4.65 0.42 9.11
CA LYS A 63 -5.66 -0.19 9.99
C LYS A 63 -6.12 0.74 11.10
N LEU A 64 -5.30 1.70 11.49
CA LEU A 64 -5.65 2.68 12.53
C LEU A 64 -6.65 3.74 12.06
N LYS A 65 -6.86 3.87 10.74
CA LYS A 65 -7.74 4.88 10.12
C LYS A 65 -9.19 4.40 9.92
N GLY A 66 -9.60 3.34 10.61
CA GLY A 66 -10.93 2.74 10.47
C GLY A 66 -11.00 1.62 9.44
N ALA A 67 -12.14 0.91 9.45
CA ALA A 67 -12.34 -0.25 8.58
C ALA A 67 -12.64 0.16 7.13
N ASP A 68 -12.19 -0.66 6.19
CA ASP A 68 -12.49 -0.49 4.76
C ASP A 68 -13.96 -0.87 4.49
N ILE A 69 -14.80 0.10 4.10
CA ILE A 69 -16.20 -0.12 3.68
C ILE A 69 -16.30 -0.46 2.20
N LEU A 70 -15.42 0.07 1.37
CA LEU A 70 -15.37 -0.25 -0.05
C LEU A 70 -13.92 -0.34 -0.49
N ILE A 71 -13.61 -1.39 -1.25
CA ILE A 71 -12.32 -1.57 -1.90
C ILE A 71 -12.59 -1.81 -3.38
N ALA A 72 -11.96 -1.00 -4.22
CA ALA A 72 -11.99 -1.15 -5.66
C ALA A 72 -10.57 -1.18 -6.22
N THR A 73 -10.32 -2.07 -7.17
CA THR A 73 -9.00 -2.33 -7.72
C THR A 73 -9.03 -2.45 -9.23
N ARG A 74 -8.00 -1.98 -9.90
CA ARG A 74 -7.78 -2.24 -11.33
C ARG A 74 -6.33 -2.51 -11.60
N GLU A 75 -6.09 -3.54 -12.41
CA GLU A 75 -4.80 -3.75 -13.05
C GLU A 75 -4.86 -3.17 -14.47
N GLY A 76 -3.92 -2.27 -14.76
CA GLY A 76 -3.75 -1.63 -16.06
C GLY A 76 -2.59 -2.23 -16.86
N GLY A 77 -2.40 -1.73 -18.07
CA GLY A 77 -1.25 -2.13 -18.92
C GLY A 77 0.09 -1.87 -18.22
N GLY A 78 1.02 -2.82 -18.36
CA GLY A 78 2.35 -2.73 -17.75
C GLY A 78 2.42 -3.11 -16.27
N ASN A 79 1.48 -3.91 -15.76
CA ASN A 79 1.41 -4.36 -14.35
C ASN A 79 1.25 -3.19 -13.36
N CYS A 80 0.55 -2.15 -13.81
CA CYS A 80 0.16 -1.01 -12.98
C CYS A 80 -1.08 -1.36 -12.17
N THR A 81 -1.01 -1.30 -10.85
CA THR A 81 -2.16 -1.59 -9.98
C THR A 81 -2.68 -0.33 -9.29
N SER A 82 -3.95 -0.01 -9.49
CA SER A 82 -4.67 1.07 -8.81
C SER A 82 -5.61 0.47 -7.77
N ILE A 83 -5.50 0.94 -6.53
CA ILE A 83 -6.31 0.48 -5.39
C ILE A 83 -6.95 1.70 -4.73
N LEU A 84 -8.29 1.78 -4.78
CA LEU A 84 -9.07 2.78 -4.05
C LEU A 84 -9.75 2.11 -2.84
N LYS A 85 -9.57 2.71 -1.68
CA LYS A 85 -10.22 2.31 -0.43
C LYS A 85 -11.04 3.47 0.13
N LEU A 86 -12.28 3.18 0.50
CA LEU A 86 -13.14 4.06 1.28
C LEU A 86 -13.24 3.53 2.71
N LYS A 87 -13.10 4.40 3.69
CA LYS A 87 -13.08 4.10 5.12
C LYS A 87 -14.37 4.54 5.81
N GLU A 88 -14.72 3.91 6.93
CA GLU A 88 -15.89 4.28 7.75
C GLU A 88 -15.83 5.71 8.29
N ASN A 89 -14.63 6.26 8.49
CA ASN A 89 -14.42 7.63 8.96
C ASN A 89 -14.55 8.70 7.85
N HIS A 90 -15.13 8.35 6.70
CA HIS A 90 -15.28 9.24 5.53
C HIS A 90 -13.97 9.69 4.89
N GLU A 91 -12.85 9.00 5.17
CA GLU A 91 -11.59 9.17 4.45
C GLU A 91 -11.49 8.19 3.28
N PHE A 92 -10.90 8.62 2.17
CA PHE A 92 -10.50 7.74 1.07
C PHE A 92 -8.98 7.75 0.89
N ARG A 93 -8.50 6.65 0.31
CA ARG A 93 -7.10 6.48 -0.08
C ARG A 93 -7.05 5.78 -1.43
N GLN A 94 -6.50 6.44 -2.44
CA GLN A 94 -6.12 5.80 -3.69
C GLN A 94 -4.62 5.62 -3.73
N ARG A 95 -4.17 4.40 -4.05
CA ARG A 95 -2.77 4.04 -4.22
C ARG A 95 -2.57 3.44 -5.60
N ASP A 96 -1.71 4.06 -6.38
CA ASP A 96 -1.31 3.59 -7.70
C ASP A 96 0.14 3.08 -7.62
N VAL A 97 0.35 1.85 -8.07
CA VAL A 97 1.64 1.15 -8.05
C VAL A 97 2.02 0.78 -9.48
N CYS A 98 3.00 1.51 -10.02
CA CYS A 98 3.59 1.26 -11.33
C CYS A 98 5.12 1.25 -11.18
N PHE A 99 5.85 2.08 -11.95
CA PHE A 99 7.28 2.38 -11.76
C PHE A 99 7.59 3.22 -10.50
N GLY A 100 6.57 3.55 -9.73
CA GLY A 100 6.62 4.23 -8.45
C GLY A 100 5.29 4.07 -7.73
N VAL A 101 5.27 4.43 -6.45
CA VAL A 101 4.04 4.50 -5.67
C VAL A 101 3.59 5.95 -5.63
N THR A 102 2.35 6.18 -6.04
CA THR A 102 1.64 7.45 -5.86
C THR A 102 0.43 7.20 -4.98
N GLU A 103 0.14 8.17 -4.10
CA GLU A 103 -0.91 8.03 -3.13
C GLU A 103 -1.68 9.34 -2.99
N VAL A 104 -3.00 9.22 -3.04
CA VAL A 104 -3.95 10.31 -2.85
C VAL A 104 -4.78 10.00 -1.63
N LYS A 105 -4.87 10.95 -0.71
CA LYS A 105 -5.71 10.86 0.48
C LYS A 105 -6.70 11.99 0.48
N GLY A 106 -7.88 11.73 1.03
CA GLY A 106 -8.87 12.76 1.10
C GLY A 106 -10.12 12.38 1.87
N THR A 107 -11.13 13.23 1.79
CA THR A 107 -12.46 12.97 2.33
C THR A 107 -13.47 12.75 1.21
N PHE A 108 -14.48 11.94 1.48
CA PHE A 108 -15.57 11.70 0.57
C PHE A 108 -16.92 11.85 1.29
N ARG A 109 -17.95 12.14 0.52
CA ARG A 109 -19.36 12.05 0.95
C ARG A 109 -20.14 11.19 -0.01
N ILE A 110 -21.12 10.48 0.51
CA ILE A 110 -22.05 9.69 -0.30
C ILE A 110 -23.38 10.44 -0.34
N SER A 111 -23.92 10.63 -1.53
CA SER A 111 -25.28 11.14 -1.72
C SER A 111 -25.98 10.27 -2.76
N ASN A 112 -27.03 9.58 -2.32
CA ASN A 112 -27.70 8.53 -3.09
C ASN A 112 -26.69 7.45 -3.54
N ASP A 113 -26.51 7.26 -4.85
CA ASP A 113 -25.61 6.27 -5.44
C ASP A 113 -24.28 6.87 -5.93
N THR A 114 -24.01 8.14 -5.57
CA THR A 114 -22.81 8.88 -6.01
C THR A 114 -21.90 9.20 -4.84
N ILE A 115 -20.62 8.91 -5.01
CA ILE A 115 -19.55 9.18 -4.05
C ILE A 115 -18.82 10.44 -4.54
N TYR A 116 -18.85 11.52 -3.78
CA TYR A 116 -18.16 12.76 -4.12
C TYR A 116 -16.85 12.88 -3.34
N PHE A 117 -15.78 13.30 -4.01
CA PHE A 117 -14.47 13.54 -3.38
C PHE A 117 -14.28 15.04 -3.14
N GLU A 118 -14.08 15.45 -1.89
CA GLU A 118 -14.14 16.88 -1.52
C GLU A 118 -12.78 17.51 -1.27
N GLN A 119 -11.95 16.84 -0.48
CA GLN A 119 -10.60 17.30 -0.16
C GLN A 119 -9.63 16.22 -0.58
N SER A 120 -8.80 16.46 -1.58
CA SER A 120 -7.74 15.52 -1.96
C SER A 120 -6.37 16.16 -1.76
N ASN A 121 -5.61 15.67 -0.79
CA ASN A 121 -4.22 16.06 -0.61
C ASN A 121 -3.35 15.23 -1.55
N PHE A 122 -2.99 15.83 -2.69
CA PHE A 122 -2.13 15.20 -3.70
C PHE A 122 -0.68 15.61 -3.46
N ASN A 123 0.17 14.66 -3.07
CA ASN A 123 1.53 14.98 -2.60
C ASN A 123 2.57 15.19 -3.75
N ARG A 124 2.13 15.25 -5.02
CA ARG A 124 2.98 15.49 -6.19
C ARG A 124 2.29 16.43 -7.18
N ARG A 125 2.76 17.68 -7.25
CA ARG A 125 2.47 18.71 -8.29
C ARG A 125 1.05 18.64 -8.89
N LYS A 126 0.07 19.20 -8.16
CA LYS A 126 -1.24 19.71 -8.65
C LYS A 126 -1.82 19.05 -9.92
N VAL A 127 -2.06 17.74 -9.89
CA VAL A 127 -3.02 17.11 -10.80
C VAL A 127 -4.31 16.92 -10.00
N LYS A 128 -5.41 17.45 -10.51
CA LYS A 128 -6.74 17.36 -9.90
C LYS A 128 -7.11 15.88 -9.73
N TYR A 129 -7.66 15.50 -8.58
CA TYR A 129 -8.25 14.17 -8.39
C TYR A 129 -9.68 14.13 -8.97
N TYR A 130 -10.23 12.93 -9.17
CA TYR A 130 -11.60 12.75 -9.65
C TYR A 130 -12.61 13.51 -8.77
N ASP A 131 -13.67 14.02 -9.39
CA ASP A 131 -14.69 14.81 -8.68
C ASP A 131 -15.72 13.89 -7.99
N PHE A 132 -16.09 12.78 -8.64
CA PHE A 132 -17.06 11.82 -8.12
C PHE A 132 -16.87 10.41 -8.69
N ALA A 133 -17.52 9.43 -8.07
CA ALA A 133 -17.59 8.05 -8.50
C ALA A 133 -19.03 7.53 -8.44
N VAL A 134 -19.38 6.64 -9.36
CA VAL A 134 -20.69 5.98 -9.42
C VAL A 134 -20.50 4.47 -9.48
N ILE A 135 -21.31 3.73 -8.74
CA ILE A 135 -21.34 2.27 -8.81
C ILE A 135 -22.22 1.87 -10.00
N ARG A 136 -21.67 1.10 -10.95
CA ARG A 136 -22.37 0.65 -12.15
C ARG A 136 -22.29 -0.87 -12.29
N PRO A 137 -23.28 -1.52 -12.91
CA PRO A 137 -23.15 -2.94 -13.24
C PRO A 137 -21.96 -3.14 -14.17
N THR A 138 -21.16 -4.17 -13.92
CA THR A 138 -19.97 -4.45 -14.72
C THR A 138 -20.35 -4.91 -16.13
N LYS A 139 -19.53 -4.56 -17.12
CA LYS A 139 -19.70 -5.01 -18.52
C LYS A 139 -19.16 -6.43 -18.76
N TYR A 140 -18.29 -6.93 -17.90
CA TYR A 140 -17.50 -8.15 -18.11
C TYR A 140 -17.65 -9.17 -16.97
N GLY A 141 -18.78 -9.12 -16.24
CA GLY A 141 -18.96 -9.83 -14.97
C GLY A 141 -18.74 -11.34 -15.05
N ILE A 142 -17.69 -11.81 -14.38
CA ILE A 142 -17.55 -13.18 -13.90
C ILE A 142 -18.36 -13.27 -12.60
N GLU A 143 -19.03 -14.41 -12.38
CA GLU A 143 -20.21 -14.66 -11.52
C GLU A 143 -20.27 -14.03 -10.11
N ASP A 144 -19.15 -13.57 -9.54
CA ASP A 144 -19.08 -13.04 -8.16
C ASP A 144 -18.96 -11.50 -8.03
N ASN A 145 -18.58 -10.77 -9.09
CA ASN A 145 -18.43 -9.30 -9.03
C ASN A 145 -19.40 -8.60 -10.01
N LYS A 146 -20.56 -8.18 -9.50
CA LYS A 146 -21.63 -7.59 -10.32
C LYS A 146 -21.48 -6.09 -10.58
N PHE A 147 -20.55 -5.41 -9.91
CA PHE A 147 -20.46 -3.95 -9.93
C PHE A 147 -19.03 -3.43 -10.04
N ASP A 148 -18.88 -2.40 -10.87
CA ASP A 148 -17.67 -1.61 -11.02
C ASP A 148 -17.89 -0.23 -10.39
N LEU A 149 -16.82 0.34 -9.85
CA LEU A 149 -16.78 1.72 -9.40
C LEU A 149 -16.17 2.56 -10.52
N VAL A 150 -16.95 3.48 -11.07
CA VAL A 150 -16.52 4.32 -12.20
C VAL A 150 -16.28 5.74 -11.73
N LEU A 151 -15.04 6.21 -11.87
CA LEU A 151 -14.56 7.52 -11.45
C LEU A 151 -14.70 8.55 -12.58
N TYR A 152 -15.12 9.77 -12.26
CA TYR A 152 -15.38 10.84 -13.23
C TYR A 152 -14.77 12.17 -12.79
N TYR A 153 -14.31 12.95 -13.77
CA TYR A 153 -14.17 14.39 -13.65
C TYR A 153 -15.46 15.08 -14.08
N LYS A 154 -15.75 16.30 -13.58
CA LYS A 154 -16.98 17.06 -13.86
C LYS A 154 -17.35 17.18 -15.35
N ASN A 155 -16.37 17.17 -16.25
CA ASN A 155 -16.57 17.36 -17.68
C ASN A 155 -16.31 16.09 -18.51
N ASP A 156 -16.07 14.95 -17.88
CA ASP A 156 -15.70 13.72 -18.58
C ASP A 156 -16.93 12.85 -18.89
N THR A 157 -17.00 12.34 -20.12
CA THR A 157 -17.97 11.34 -20.55
C THR A 157 -17.45 9.91 -20.39
N LEU A 158 -16.13 9.73 -20.39
CA LEU A 158 -15.45 8.45 -20.20
C LEU A 158 -14.90 8.36 -18.77
N GLY A 159 -15.44 7.43 -18.00
CA GLY A 159 -15.04 7.22 -16.62
C GLY A 159 -13.91 6.20 -16.48
N HIS A 160 -13.13 6.34 -15.41
CA HIS A 160 -12.11 5.37 -15.06
C HIS A 160 -12.71 4.27 -14.18
N GLU A 161 -12.90 3.09 -14.77
CA GLU A 161 -13.53 1.94 -14.12
C GLU A 161 -12.55 1.23 -13.18
N LEU A 162 -13.00 0.83 -11.99
CA LEU A 162 -12.30 -0.01 -11.01
C LEU A 162 -13.21 -1.17 -10.59
N TYR A 163 -12.67 -2.37 -10.45
CA TYR A 163 -13.43 -3.55 -10.03
C TYR A 163 -13.65 -3.52 -8.51
N ILE A 164 -14.89 -3.61 -8.04
CA ILE A 164 -15.18 -3.63 -6.61
C ILE A 164 -14.87 -5.04 -6.07
N THR A 165 -13.93 -5.13 -5.14
CA THR A 165 -13.55 -6.40 -4.47
C THR A 165 -14.17 -6.52 -3.07
N LYS A 166 -14.63 -5.41 -2.51
CA LYS A 166 -15.34 -5.38 -1.22
C LYS A 166 -16.37 -4.25 -1.24
N ASN A 167 -17.62 -4.55 -0.90
CA ASN A 167 -18.67 -3.55 -0.74
C ASN A 167 -19.47 -3.81 0.54
N LYS A 168 -19.38 -2.88 1.50
CA LYS A 168 -20.19 -2.85 2.72
C LYS A 168 -21.13 -1.64 2.78
N ILE A 169 -21.14 -0.77 1.76
CA ILE A 169 -21.97 0.43 1.72
C ILE A 169 -23.46 0.07 1.68
N SER A 170 -23.83 -1.05 1.06
CA SER A 170 -25.23 -1.51 0.99
C SER A 170 -25.81 -1.99 2.33
N LYS A 171 -24.99 -2.17 3.37
CA LYS A 171 -25.43 -2.63 4.70
C LYS A 171 -25.73 -1.50 5.70
N GLN A 172 -25.57 -0.24 5.30
CA GLN A 172 -25.85 0.93 6.14
C GLN A 172 -27.23 1.56 5.89
N LYS A 173 -28.15 0.85 5.21
CA LYS A 173 -29.57 1.23 5.14
C LYS A 173 -30.32 0.74 6.37
#